data_AF-A0A0D0JUY3-F1
#
_entry.id   AF-A0A0D0JUY3-F1
#
_cell.length_a   1.000
_cell.length_b   1.000
_cell.length_c   1.000
_cell.angle_alpha   90.00
_cell.angle_beta   90.00
_cell.angle_gamma   90.00
#
_symmetry.space_group_name_H-M   'P 1'
#
loop_
_entity.id
_entity.type
_entity.pdbx_description
1 polymer ?
#
loop_
_entity_poly.entity_id
_entity_poly.type
_entity_poly.pdbx_seq_one_letter_code
_entity_poly.pdbx_strand_id
1 'polypeptide(L)'
;MVSASRLAIDTEASWTVHYMRVGLLVTAGDLGRAETIFDDAVREPPPAPMGLHTWGRDKTALLQLRMFRGGLGEIAAMREDMAPKFDAIPAYRGAIALSLFDIGDVDGARDIVGWFAYGRLSAVPDGILWLTTVVLAARAAALTRVTPVCEEALDLLAPYAEHTIVLTPGVLGVVDHHLAHVCMALGRWDEARSHVVKARELHGQRGFRVWEAESLLLAAQIDIASGREIDPEHLRTARSIAYHCGATALLDRIDDMQVPCER
;
A
#
# COMPACT_ATOMS: atom_id res chain seq x y z
N MET A 1 29.43 -23.42 17.73
CA MET A 1 29.67 -22.11 17.10
C MET A 1 29.23 -22.23 15.63
N VAL A 2 28.11 -21.62 15.24
CA VAL A 2 27.63 -21.66 13.85
C VAL A 2 28.44 -20.65 13.05
N SER A 3 29.10 -21.07 11.97
CA SER A 3 29.87 -20.16 11.11
C SER A 3 28.95 -19.44 10.12
N ALA A 4 29.31 -18.23 9.69
CA ALA A 4 28.57 -17.48 8.66
C ALA A 4 28.40 -18.29 7.36
N SER A 5 29.36 -19.17 7.05
CA SER A 5 29.29 -20.10 5.91
C SER A 5 28.21 -21.17 6.03
N ARG A 6 27.80 -21.57 7.25
CA ARG A 6 26.67 -22.49 7.47
C ARG A 6 25.31 -21.79 7.37
N LEU A 7 25.23 -20.52 7.76
CA LEU A 7 24.01 -19.71 7.57
C LEU A 7 23.74 -19.43 6.08
N ALA A 8 24.78 -19.32 5.26
CA ALA A 8 24.64 -19.10 3.82
C ALA A 8 24.01 -20.27 3.05
N ILE A 9 24.01 -21.48 3.61
CA ILE A 9 23.36 -22.66 3.02
C ILE A 9 22.04 -23.01 3.72
N ASP A 10 21.66 -22.27 4.77
CA ASP A 10 20.40 -22.45 5.45
C ASP A 10 19.28 -21.78 4.64
N THR A 11 18.27 -22.57 4.26
CA THR A 11 17.21 -22.12 3.35
C THR A 11 16.29 -21.10 4.00
N GLU A 12 16.05 -21.19 5.31
CA GLU A 12 15.22 -20.24 6.06
C GLU A 12 15.93 -18.89 6.24
N ALA A 13 17.21 -18.92 6.61
CA ALA A 13 18.02 -17.72 6.73
C ALA A 13 18.17 -17.00 5.38
N SER A 14 18.48 -17.76 4.32
CA SER A 14 18.59 -17.23 2.96
C SER A 14 17.27 -16.61 2.50
N TRP A 15 16.14 -17.34 2.64
CA TRP A 15 14.81 -16.83 2.28
C TRP A 15 14.49 -15.54 3.02
N THR A 16 14.79 -15.45 4.32
CA THR A 16 14.53 -14.25 5.12
C THR A 16 15.31 -13.04 4.60
N VAL A 17 16.57 -13.23 4.20
CA VAL A 17 17.38 -12.16 3.60
C VAL A 17 16.80 -11.72 2.26
N HIS A 18 16.40 -12.66 1.39
CA HIS A 18 15.77 -12.33 0.11
C HIS A 18 14.43 -11.62 0.30
N TYR A 19 13.60 -12.06 1.24
CA TYR A 19 12.34 -11.45 1.61
C TYR A 19 12.52 -9.99 2.04
N MET A 20 13.43 -9.71 2.99
CA MET A 20 13.75 -8.33 3.40
C MET A 20 14.31 -7.50 2.23
N ARG A 21 15.10 -8.12 1.35
CA ARG A 21 15.66 -7.46 0.18
C ARG A 21 14.59 -7.03 -0.82
N VAL A 22 13.56 -7.84 -1.04
CA VAL A 22 12.41 -7.46 -1.87
C VAL A 22 11.75 -6.20 -1.32
N GLY A 23 11.46 -6.15 -0.01
CA GLY A 23 10.85 -4.96 0.61
C GLY A 23 11.70 -3.68 0.48
N LEU A 24 13.02 -3.80 0.64
CA LEU A 24 13.94 -2.68 0.42
C LEU A 24 13.94 -2.21 -1.04
N LEU A 25 13.99 -3.13 -2.00
CA LEU A 25 13.99 -2.80 -3.42
C LEU A 25 12.66 -2.15 -3.84
N VAL A 26 11.52 -2.68 -3.36
CA VAL A 26 10.21 -2.05 -3.59
C VAL A 26 10.19 -0.62 -3.06
N THR A 27 10.66 -0.42 -1.84
CA THR A 27 10.68 0.91 -1.21
C THR A 27 11.60 1.89 -1.95
N ALA A 28 12.78 1.44 -2.36
CA ALA A 28 13.74 2.22 -3.13
C ALA A 28 13.32 2.45 -4.60
N GLY A 29 12.29 1.74 -5.05
CA GLY A 29 11.76 1.82 -6.40
C GLY A 29 12.44 0.90 -7.43
N ASP A 30 13.31 -0.04 -7.05
CA ASP A 30 13.86 -1.02 -8.01
C ASP A 30 12.89 -2.20 -8.16
N LEU A 31 11.69 -1.95 -8.71
CA LEU A 31 10.60 -2.93 -8.73
C LEU A 31 10.88 -4.10 -9.69
N GLY A 32 11.61 -3.86 -10.78
CA GLY A 32 12.00 -4.92 -11.71
C GLY A 32 12.90 -5.95 -11.03
N ARG A 33 13.93 -5.50 -10.31
CA ARG A 33 14.79 -6.42 -9.54
C ARG A 33 14.07 -7.03 -8.35
N ALA A 34 13.17 -6.28 -7.70
CA ALA A 34 12.34 -6.81 -6.63
C ALA A 34 11.49 -7.99 -7.12
N GLU A 35 10.87 -7.87 -8.30
CA GLU A 35 10.08 -8.94 -8.92
C GLU A 35 10.93 -10.16 -9.24
N THR A 36 12.10 -9.98 -9.86
CA THR A 36 13.02 -11.11 -10.15
C THR A 36 13.39 -11.88 -8.88
N ILE A 37 13.80 -11.17 -7.81
CA ILE A 37 14.15 -11.83 -6.54
C ILE A 37 12.92 -12.48 -5.89
N PHE A 38 11.76 -11.84 -6.00
CA PHE A 38 10.53 -12.40 -5.46
C PHE A 38 10.21 -13.75 -6.10
N ASP A 39 10.22 -13.81 -7.43
CA ASP A 39 9.90 -15.03 -8.17
C ASP A 39 10.95 -16.12 -7.97
N ASP A 40 12.25 -15.78 -7.97
CA ASP A 40 13.32 -16.76 -7.88
C ASP A 40 13.53 -17.33 -6.46
N ALA A 41 13.25 -16.53 -5.42
CA ALA A 41 13.73 -16.84 -4.06
C ALA A 41 12.72 -16.61 -2.93
N VAL A 42 11.57 -15.98 -3.17
CA VAL A 42 10.60 -15.64 -2.10
C VAL A 42 9.24 -16.30 -2.28
N ARG A 43 8.75 -16.41 -3.53
CA ARG A 43 7.40 -16.87 -3.89
C ARG A 43 7.03 -18.21 -3.23
N GLU A 44 8.00 -19.09 -3.08
CA GLU A 44 7.86 -20.37 -2.40
C GLU A 44 8.66 -20.37 -1.08
N PRO A 45 8.01 -20.03 0.06
CA PRO A 45 8.71 -20.04 1.34
C PRO A 45 9.06 -21.47 1.77
N PRO A 46 10.22 -21.67 2.42
CA PRO A 46 10.57 -22.94 3.02
C PRO A 46 9.51 -23.41 4.05
N PRO A 47 9.38 -24.74 4.27
CA PRO A 47 8.37 -25.27 5.17
C PRO A 47 8.62 -24.81 6.61
N ALA A 48 7.66 -24.07 7.18
CA ALA A 48 7.69 -23.65 8.57
C ALA A 48 6.36 -23.94 9.27
N PRO A 49 6.37 -24.30 10.58
CA PRO A 49 5.16 -24.51 11.36
C PRO A 49 4.21 -23.30 11.37
N MET A 50 4.76 -22.09 11.18
CA MET A 50 4.01 -20.84 11.09
C MET A 50 3.10 -20.73 9.86
N GLY A 51 3.34 -21.50 8.79
CA GLY A 51 2.64 -21.38 7.51
C GLY A 51 1.14 -21.69 7.54
N LEU A 52 0.64 -22.33 8.61
CA LEU A 52 -0.77 -22.71 8.75
C LEU A 52 -1.65 -21.59 9.33
N HIS A 53 -1.06 -20.56 9.97
CA HIS A 53 -1.80 -19.54 10.71
C HIS A 53 -1.60 -18.11 10.21
N THR A 54 -0.77 -17.90 9.20
CA THR A 54 -0.57 -16.58 8.56
C THR A 54 -1.08 -16.60 7.12
N TRP A 55 -1.46 -15.44 6.60
CA TRP A 55 -1.44 -15.16 5.16
C TRP A 55 -0.02 -15.48 4.71
N GLY A 56 0.13 -16.41 3.76
CA GLY A 56 1.40 -17.01 3.35
C GLY A 56 2.59 -16.03 3.43
N ARG A 57 3.72 -16.50 3.96
CA ARG A 57 4.85 -15.65 4.38
C ARG A 57 5.37 -14.71 3.28
N ASP A 58 5.26 -15.14 2.02
CA ASP A 58 5.64 -14.39 0.82
C ASP A 58 4.68 -13.25 0.49
N LYS A 59 3.41 -13.37 0.87
CA LYS A 59 2.33 -12.62 0.26
C LYS A 59 2.29 -11.14 0.63
N THR A 60 2.91 -10.77 1.75
CA THR A 60 3.07 -9.34 2.06
C THR A 60 4.02 -8.67 1.07
N ALA A 61 5.09 -9.35 0.66
CA ALA A 61 5.97 -8.88 -0.40
C ALA A 61 5.24 -8.87 -1.75
N LEU A 62 4.43 -9.88 -2.04
CA LEU A 62 3.58 -9.93 -3.24
C LEU A 62 2.62 -8.73 -3.28
N LEU A 63 1.90 -8.46 -2.19
CA LEU A 63 0.99 -7.32 -2.09
C LEU A 63 1.73 -6.01 -2.39
N GLN A 64 2.87 -5.76 -1.74
CA GLN A 64 3.66 -4.54 -1.94
C GLN A 64 4.14 -4.38 -3.38
N LEU A 65 4.59 -5.47 -4.02
CA LEU A 65 5.02 -5.44 -5.41
C LEU A 65 3.85 -5.16 -6.36
N ARG A 66 2.73 -5.88 -6.18
CA ARG A 66 1.53 -5.79 -7.02
C ARG A 66 0.79 -4.46 -6.87
N MET A 67 0.90 -3.80 -5.72
CA MET A 67 0.38 -2.43 -5.55
C MET A 67 0.98 -1.41 -6.53
N PHE A 68 2.21 -1.64 -7.02
CA PHE A 68 2.88 -0.70 -7.94
C PHE A 68 3.08 -1.24 -9.35
N ARG A 69 3.21 -2.56 -9.50
CA ARG A 69 3.35 -3.21 -10.81
C ARG A 69 2.02 -3.70 -11.40
N GLY A 70 0.92 -3.58 -10.66
CA GLY A 70 -0.37 -4.14 -11.02
C GLY A 70 -0.44 -5.64 -10.75
N GLY A 71 -1.61 -6.23 -10.96
CA GLY A 71 -1.84 -7.65 -10.75
C GLY A 71 -2.28 -8.00 -9.32
N LEU A 72 -2.96 -7.09 -8.62
CA LEU A 72 -3.56 -7.42 -7.32
C LEU A 72 -4.67 -8.48 -7.44
N GLY A 73 -5.09 -8.85 -8.65
CA GLY A 73 -5.92 -10.02 -8.92
C GLY A 73 -5.39 -11.32 -8.30
N GLU A 74 -4.07 -11.52 -8.21
CA GLU A 74 -3.46 -12.66 -7.50
C GLU A 74 -3.88 -12.68 -6.01
N ILE A 75 -3.96 -11.51 -5.38
CA ILE A 75 -4.37 -11.36 -3.98
C ILE A 75 -5.90 -11.46 -3.85
N ALA A 76 -6.66 -10.85 -4.76
CA ALA A 76 -8.12 -10.90 -4.77
C ALA A 76 -8.64 -12.34 -4.86
N ALA A 77 -7.99 -13.19 -5.66
CA ALA A 77 -8.33 -14.60 -5.81
C ALA A 77 -8.21 -15.41 -4.50
N MET A 78 -7.45 -14.91 -3.51
CA MET A 78 -7.27 -15.56 -2.20
C MET A 78 -8.37 -15.23 -1.20
N ARG A 79 -9.40 -14.46 -1.59
CA ARG A 79 -10.48 -14.00 -0.70
C ARG A 79 -11.10 -15.14 0.11
N GLU A 80 -11.48 -16.23 -0.53
CA GLU A 80 -12.18 -17.35 0.11
C GLU A 80 -11.28 -18.05 1.14
N ASP A 81 -10.02 -18.29 0.79
CA ASP A 81 -9.03 -18.91 1.68
C ASP A 81 -8.66 -18.03 2.89
N MET A 82 -8.76 -16.71 2.73
CA MET A 82 -8.42 -15.73 3.76
C MET A 82 -9.60 -15.34 4.65
N ALA A 83 -10.83 -15.47 4.17
CA ALA A 83 -12.03 -15.08 4.91
C ALA A 83 -12.11 -15.69 6.33
N PRO A 84 -11.79 -16.99 6.56
CA PRO A 84 -11.77 -17.57 7.90
C PRO A 84 -10.76 -16.93 8.87
N LYS A 85 -9.76 -16.19 8.35
CA LYS A 85 -8.69 -15.56 9.14
C LYS A 85 -8.96 -14.09 9.42
N PHE A 86 -9.98 -13.48 8.84
CA PHE A 86 -10.20 -12.04 8.93
C PHE A 86 -10.39 -11.56 10.38
N ASP A 87 -11.02 -12.37 11.23
CA ASP A 87 -11.25 -11.98 12.63
C ASP A 87 -9.97 -12.07 13.47
N ALA A 88 -9.09 -13.02 13.16
CA ALA A 88 -7.79 -13.14 13.80
C ALA A 88 -6.81 -12.06 13.31
N ILE A 89 -6.90 -11.69 12.02
CA ILE A 89 -5.97 -10.76 11.37
C ILE A 89 -6.77 -9.76 10.52
N PRO A 90 -7.31 -8.68 11.14
CA PRO A 90 -8.18 -7.73 10.46
C PRO A 90 -7.53 -7.00 9.27
N ALA A 91 -6.21 -6.83 9.27
CA ALA A 91 -5.45 -6.27 8.13
C ALA A 91 -5.79 -6.93 6.79
N TYR A 92 -6.20 -8.20 6.81
CA TYR A 92 -6.51 -8.95 5.62
C TYR A 92 -7.73 -8.42 4.88
N ARG A 93 -8.71 -7.88 5.61
CA ARG A 93 -9.87 -7.20 5.00
C ARG A 93 -9.41 -6.02 4.15
N GLY A 94 -8.53 -5.18 4.68
CA GLY A 94 -8.02 -4.01 3.95
C GLY A 94 -7.24 -4.40 2.69
N ALA A 95 -6.32 -5.38 2.80
CA ALA A 95 -5.54 -5.84 1.65
C ALA A 95 -6.41 -6.52 0.56
N ILE A 96 -7.40 -7.33 0.94
CA ILE A 96 -8.35 -7.92 -0.01
C ILE A 96 -9.24 -6.84 -0.63
N ALA A 97 -9.73 -5.87 0.13
CA ALA A 97 -10.55 -4.78 -0.40
C ALA A 97 -9.81 -3.94 -1.44
N LEU A 98 -8.55 -3.57 -1.18
CA LEU A 98 -7.71 -2.88 -2.18
C LEU A 98 -7.54 -3.72 -3.46
N SER A 99 -7.38 -5.03 -3.30
CA SER A 99 -7.18 -5.94 -4.43
C SER A 99 -8.44 -6.16 -5.26
N LEU A 100 -9.61 -6.19 -4.62
CA LEU A 100 -10.91 -6.23 -5.29
C LEU A 100 -11.17 -4.93 -6.07
N PHE A 101 -10.83 -3.78 -5.48
CA PHE A 101 -10.94 -2.49 -6.15
C PHE A 101 -10.05 -2.41 -7.40
N ASP A 102 -8.80 -2.92 -7.32
CA ASP A 102 -7.84 -2.94 -8.44
C ASP A 102 -8.39 -3.68 -9.67
N ILE A 103 -9.13 -4.77 -9.46
CA ILE A 103 -9.75 -5.55 -10.56
C ILE A 103 -11.15 -5.04 -10.95
N GLY A 104 -11.59 -3.91 -10.38
CA GLY A 104 -12.88 -3.29 -10.68
C GLY A 104 -14.08 -3.84 -9.88
N ASP A 105 -13.89 -4.76 -8.94
CA ASP A 105 -14.95 -5.23 -8.02
C ASP A 105 -15.12 -4.23 -6.86
N VAL A 106 -15.65 -3.06 -7.19
CA VAL A 106 -15.84 -1.95 -6.25
C VAL A 106 -16.85 -2.29 -5.15
N ASP A 107 -17.92 -3.02 -5.50
CA ASP A 107 -18.95 -3.40 -4.53
C ASP A 107 -18.42 -4.45 -3.55
N GLY A 108 -17.70 -5.47 -4.03
CA GLY A 108 -17.03 -6.44 -3.17
C GLY A 108 -15.98 -5.78 -2.25
N ALA A 109 -15.21 -4.83 -2.78
CA ALA A 109 -14.27 -4.05 -1.98
C ALA A 109 -14.98 -3.24 -0.88
N ARG A 110 -16.10 -2.58 -1.23
CA ARG A 110 -16.92 -1.79 -0.31
C ARG A 110 -17.49 -2.66 0.81
N ASP A 111 -18.01 -3.83 0.49
CA ASP A 111 -18.58 -4.76 1.47
C ASP A 111 -17.53 -5.23 2.48
N ILE A 112 -16.33 -5.58 2.01
CA ILE A 112 -15.24 -6.05 2.86
C ILE A 112 -14.77 -4.94 3.82
N VAL A 113 -14.53 -3.73 3.31
CA VAL A 113 -14.05 -2.62 4.16
C VAL A 113 -15.17 -2.05 5.04
N GLY A 114 -16.42 -2.11 4.60
CA GLY A 114 -17.60 -1.70 5.35
C GLY A 114 -17.77 -2.45 6.68
N TRP A 115 -17.16 -3.63 6.81
CA TRP A 115 -17.10 -4.35 8.09
C TRP A 115 -16.49 -3.51 9.21
N PHE A 116 -15.55 -2.60 8.91
CA PHE A 116 -14.88 -1.76 9.91
C PHE A 116 -15.72 -0.58 10.42
N ALA A 117 -16.84 -0.27 9.77
CA ALA A 117 -17.67 0.86 10.15
C ALA A 117 -18.26 0.72 11.56
N TYR A 118 -18.68 1.86 12.13
CA TYR A 118 -19.46 1.93 13.37
C TYR A 118 -18.68 1.42 14.59
N GLY A 119 -17.45 1.89 14.76
CA GLY A 119 -16.59 1.67 15.92
C GLY A 119 -15.73 0.40 15.84
N ARG A 120 -15.87 -0.41 14.78
CA ARG A 120 -15.09 -1.65 14.64
C ARG A 120 -13.65 -1.40 14.23
N LEU A 121 -13.36 -0.31 13.50
CA LEU A 121 -11.99 0.11 13.23
C LEU A 121 -11.29 0.50 14.53
N SER A 122 -11.97 1.31 15.34
CA SER A 122 -11.50 1.74 16.66
C SER A 122 -11.34 0.57 17.65
N ALA A 123 -12.05 -0.53 17.45
CA ALA A 123 -11.96 -1.74 18.26
C ALA A 123 -10.84 -2.71 17.82
N VAL A 124 -10.10 -2.42 16.76
CA VAL A 124 -8.94 -3.23 16.35
C VAL A 124 -7.91 -3.24 17.49
N PRO A 125 -7.47 -4.42 17.97
CA PRO A 125 -6.52 -4.49 19.08
C PRO A 125 -5.20 -3.80 18.77
N ASP A 126 -4.67 -3.08 19.76
CA ASP A 126 -3.32 -2.53 19.71
C ASP A 126 -2.32 -3.67 19.60
N GLY A 127 -1.47 -3.62 18.58
CA GLY A 127 -0.50 -4.67 18.29
C GLY A 127 0.34 -4.33 17.07
N ILE A 128 1.26 -5.24 16.71
CA ILE A 128 2.23 -5.00 15.63
C ILE A 128 1.57 -4.72 14.27
N LEU A 129 0.34 -5.19 14.05
CA LEU A 129 -0.42 -4.96 12.81
C LEU A 129 -1.44 -3.83 12.91
N TRP A 130 -1.57 -3.15 14.05
CA TRP A 130 -2.60 -2.14 14.26
C TRP A 130 -2.53 -1.02 13.22
N LEU A 131 -1.38 -0.35 13.10
CA LEU A 131 -1.22 0.78 12.18
C LEU A 131 -1.43 0.35 10.72
N THR A 132 -0.90 -0.81 10.34
CA THR A 132 -1.10 -1.42 9.01
C THR A 132 -2.58 -1.69 8.74
N THR A 133 -3.31 -2.21 9.71
CA THR A 133 -4.75 -2.50 9.59
C THR A 133 -5.52 -1.22 9.35
N VAL A 134 -5.30 -0.19 10.19
CA VAL A 134 -6.02 1.08 10.10
C VAL A 134 -5.74 1.74 8.75
N VAL A 135 -4.48 1.77 8.30
CA VAL A 135 -4.10 2.37 7.02
C VAL A 135 -4.67 1.63 5.80
N LEU A 136 -4.62 0.30 5.78
CA LEU A 136 -5.19 -0.47 4.67
C LEU A 136 -6.72 -0.32 4.60
N ALA A 137 -7.40 -0.31 5.75
CA ALA A 137 -8.82 -0.05 5.84
C ALA A 137 -9.15 1.38 5.38
N ALA A 138 -8.40 2.38 5.85
CA ALA A 138 -8.57 3.79 5.48
C ALA A 138 -8.44 4.01 3.97
N ARG A 139 -7.39 3.44 3.35
CA ARG A 139 -7.16 3.55 1.91
C ARG A 139 -8.27 2.87 1.11
N ALA A 140 -8.66 1.66 1.49
CA ALA A 140 -9.76 0.95 0.82
C ALA A 140 -11.10 1.69 0.97
N ALA A 141 -11.38 2.24 2.15
CA ALA A 141 -12.57 3.02 2.42
C ALA A 141 -12.60 4.33 1.62
N ALA A 142 -11.46 5.02 1.50
CA ALA A 142 -11.34 6.23 0.69
C ALA A 142 -11.64 5.95 -0.79
N LEU A 143 -11.11 4.85 -1.35
CA LEU A 143 -11.34 4.44 -2.74
C LEU A 143 -12.79 4.00 -3.00
N THR A 144 -13.41 3.31 -2.04
CA THR A 144 -14.76 2.75 -2.18
C THR A 144 -15.88 3.64 -1.62
N ARG A 145 -15.51 4.80 -1.05
CA ARG A 145 -16.37 5.82 -0.42
C ARG A 145 -17.16 5.30 0.79
N VAL A 146 -16.52 4.54 1.67
CA VAL A 146 -17.10 4.14 2.96
C VAL A 146 -16.83 5.20 4.02
N THR A 147 -17.67 6.24 4.02
CA THR A 147 -17.49 7.44 4.86
C THR A 147 -17.27 7.14 6.36
N PRO A 148 -18.05 6.28 7.03
CA PRO A 148 -17.85 6.05 8.47
C PRO A 148 -16.45 5.52 8.81
N VAL A 149 -15.87 4.68 7.93
CA VAL A 149 -14.51 4.15 8.11
C VAL A 149 -13.47 5.23 7.88
N CYS A 150 -13.68 6.12 6.90
CA CYS A 150 -12.81 7.28 6.66
C CYS A 150 -12.77 8.23 7.85
N GLU A 151 -13.93 8.54 8.45
CA GLU A 151 -14.03 9.42 9.62
C GLU A 151 -13.27 8.83 10.82
N GLU A 152 -13.52 7.57 11.16
CA GLU A 152 -12.79 6.89 12.24
C GLU A 152 -11.29 6.81 11.96
N ALA A 153 -10.90 6.48 10.71
CA ALA A 153 -9.49 6.39 10.34
C ALA A 153 -8.77 7.73 10.49
N LEU A 154 -9.45 8.85 10.16
CA LEU A 154 -8.88 10.19 10.29
C LEU A 154 -8.49 10.47 11.75
N ASP A 155 -9.39 10.21 12.69
CA ASP A 155 -9.15 10.43 14.11
C ASP A 155 -8.05 9.51 14.66
N LEU A 156 -8.05 8.24 14.25
CA LEU A 156 -7.06 7.24 14.69
C LEU A 156 -5.66 7.52 14.14
N LEU A 157 -5.55 8.01 12.90
CA LEU A 157 -4.27 8.20 12.21
C LEU A 157 -3.64 9.57 12.43
N ALA A 158 -4.43 10.61 12.73
CA ALA A 158 -3.94 11.98 12.90
C ALA A 158 -2.75 12.11 13.88
N PRO A 159 -2.71 11.41 15.03
CA PRO A 159 -1.56 11.46 15.95
C PRO A 159 -0.25 10.91 15.36
N TYR A 160 -0.32 10.19 14.23
CA TYR A 160 0.79 9.47 13.61
C TYR A 160 1.21 10.03 12.26
N ALA A 161 0.71 11.21 11.85
CA ALA A 161 0.85 11.81 10.51
C ALA A 161 2.23 11.64 9.81
N GLU A 162 3.36 11.72 10.52
CA GLU A 162 4.70 11.62 9.92
C GLU A 162 5.40 10.25 10.11
N HIS A 163 4.72 9.30 10.75
CA HIS A 163 5.26 7.97 11.01
C HIS A 163 5.28 7.14 9.72
N THR A 164 6.33 6.34 9.55
CA THR A 164 6.38 5.32 8.50
C THR A 164 5.58 4.10 8.94
N ILE A 165 4.73 3.61 8.04
CA ILE A 165 4.02 2.34 8.25
C ILE A 165 4.93 1.20 7.81
N VAL A 166 5.31 0.35 8.75
CA VAL A 166 6.03 -0.88 8.46
C VAL A 166 5.03 -1.94 8.02
N LEU A 167 5.28 -2.54 6.86
CA LEU A 167 4.59 -3.72 6.37
C LEU A 167 5.70 -4.66 5.89
N THR A 168 6.21 -5.48 6.81
CA THR A 168 7.36 -6.35 6.54
C THR A 168 7.10 -7.19 5.29
N PRO A 169 8.00 -7.19 4.29
CA PRO A 169 9.39 -6.73 4.38
C PRO A 169 9.64 -5.24 4.08
N GLY A 170 8.67 -4.50 3.56
CA GLY A 170 8.82 -3.11 3.18
C GLY A 170 8.06 -2.11 4.06
N VAL A 171 7.64 -1.03 3.42
CA VAL A 171 6.84 0.04 4.03
C VAL A 171 5.58 0.31 3.22
N LEU A 172 4.54 0.82 3.89
CA LEU A 172 3.35 1.37 3.24
C LEU A 172 3.38 2.91 3.22
N GLY A 173 4.54 3.50 2.92
CA GLY A 173 4.72 4.95 2.95
C GLY A 173 4.59 5.54 4.35
N VAL A 174 4.29 6.84 4.42
CA VAL A 174 4.00 7.57 5.67
C VAL A 174 2.51 7.81 5.85
N VAL A 175 2.08 7.98 7.10
CA VAL A 175 0.65 8.12 7.46
C VAL A 175 0.01 9.32 6.76
N ASP A 176 0.74 10.42 6.59
CA ASP A 176 0.31 11.62 5.85
C ASP A 176 -0.21 11.28 4.44
N HIS A 177 0.38 10.30 3.75
CA HIS A 177 -0.10 9.90 2.43
C HIS A 177 -1.52 9.34 2.49
N HIS A 178 -1.82 8.53 3.51
CA HIS A 178 -3.12 7.91 3.69
C HIS A 178 -4.14 8.88 4.28
N LEU A 179 -3.71 9.78 5.17
CA LEU A 179 -4.51 10.91 5.64
C LEU A 179 -4.94 11.81 4.47
N ALA A 180 -4.06 12.04 3.50
CA ALA A 180 -4.42 12.79 2.29
C ALA A 180 -5.54 12.09 1.49
N HIS A 181 -5.44 10.76 1.30
CA HIS A 181 -6.51 9.97 0.67
C HIS A 181 -7.84 10.06 1.43
N VAL A 182 -7.81 9.94 2.75
CA VAL A 182 -9.00 10.02 3.61
C VAL A 182 -9.62 11.42 3.55
N CYS A 183 -8.83 12.47 3.73
CA CYS A 183 -9.29 13.85 3.63
C CYS A 183 -9.87 14.16 2.24
N MET A 184 -9.25 13.66 1.18
CA MET A 184 -9.77 13.78 -0.19
C MET A 184 -11.14 13.11 -0.32
N ALA A 185 -11.31 11.89 0.20
CA ALA A 185 -12.59 11.17 0.15
C ALA A 185 -13.70 11.85 0.98
N LEU A 186 -13.32 12.58 2.03
CA LEU A 186 -14.22 13.37 2.89
C LEU A 186 -14.46 14.80 2.36
N GLY A 187 -13.84 15.19 1.25
CA GLY A 187 -13.94 16.56 0.71
C GLY A 187 -13.21 17.63 1.52
N ARG A 188 -12.30 17.24 2.42
CA ARG A 188 -11.45 18.13 3.23
C ARG A 188 -10.20 18.54 2.43
N TRP A 189 -10.41 19.30 1.35
CA TRP A 189 -9.40 19.55 0.31
C TRP A 189 -8.11 20.22 0.80
N ASP A 190 -8.22 21.22 1.68
CA ASP A 190 -7.04 21.93 2.18
C ASP A 190 -6.18 21.05 3.09
N GLU A 191 -6.81 20.19 3.88
CA GLU A 191 -6.12 19.22 4.73
C GLU A 191 -5.50 18.09 3.89
N ALA A 192 -6.24 17.58 2.89
CA ALA A 192 -5.70 16.61 1.94
C ALA A 192 -4.42 17.12 1.27
N ARG A 193 -4.42 18.39 0.86
CA ARG A 193 -3.25 19.07 0.29
C ARG A 193 -2.11 19.21 1.28
N SER A 194 -2.40 19.63 2.52
CA SER A 194 -1.38 19.75 3.56
C SER A 194 -0.68 18.42 3.83
N HIS A 195 -1.47 17.35 3.97
CA HIS A 195 -0.96 16.00 4.19
C HIS A 195 -0.15 15.47 3.01
N VAL A 196 -0.62 15.62 1.76
CA VAL A 196 0.10 15.07 0.60
C VAL A 196 1.45 15.78 0.35
N VAL A 197 1.54 17.08 0.66
CA VAL A 197 2.79 17.85 0.59
C VAL A 197 3.83 17.30 1.58
N LYS A 198 3.42 17.08 2.84
CA LYS A 198 4.30 16.49 3.87
C LYS A 198 4.71 15.07 3.50
N ALA A 199 3.77 14.26 3.02
CA ALA A 199 4.05 12.90 2.58
C ALA A 199 5.10 12.86 1.47
N ARG A 200 4.93 13.69 0.44
CA ARG A 200 5.88 13.82 -0.66
C ARG A 200 7.27 14.21 -0.16
N GLU A 201 7.35 15.21 0.71
CA GLU A 201 8.63 15.67 1.27
C GLU A 201 9.34 14.55 2.04
N LEU A 202 8.63 13.86 2.95
CA LEU A 202 9.19 12.74 3.72
C LEU A 202 9.59 11.57 2.83
N HIS A 203 8.78 11.23 1.82
CA HIS A 203 9.12 10.17 0.87
C HIS A 203 10.40 10.50 0.08
N GLY A 204 10.53 11.75 -0.41
CA GLY A 204 11.74 12.21 -1.10
C GLY A 204 12.97 12.18 -0.20
N GLN A 205 12.87 12.72 1.02
CA GLN A 205 13.98 12.75 2.00
C GLN A 205 14.44 11.34 2.41
N ARG A 206 13.51 10.38 2.52
CA ARG A 206 13.82 8.99 2.92
C ARG A 206 14.17 8.07 1.74
N GLY A 207 14.08 8.56 0.50
CA GLY A 207 14.33 7.76 -0.69
C GLY A 207 13.25 6.72 -0.98
N PHE A 208 12.01 6.95 -0.51
CA PHE A 208 10.87 6.07 -0.79
C PHE A 208 10.30 6.39 -2.19
N ARG A 209 11.10 6.11 -3.23
CA ARG A 209 10.91 6.65 -4.58
C ARG A 209 9.55 6.33 -5.18
N VAL A 210 9.07 5.09 -5.04
CA VAL A 210 7.75 4.72 -5.57
C VAL A 210 6.61 5.44 -4.83
N TRP A 211 6.77 5.68 -3.53
CA TRP A 211 5.80 6.41 -2.72
C TRP A 211 5.83 7.93 -2.97
N GLU A 212 6.98 8.49 -3.34
CA GLU A 212 7.10 9.86 -3.83
C GLU A 212 6.24 10.07 -5.09
N ALA A 213 6.35 9.14 -6.06
CA ALA A 213 5.55 9.16 -7.28
C ALA A 213 4.04 9.02 -6.99
N GLU A 214 3.64 8.10 -6.10
CA GLU A 214 2.25 7.98 -5.66
C GLU A 214 1.73 9.26 -4.97
N SER A 215 2.57 9.94 -4.20
CA SER A 215 2.17 11.18 -3.52
C SER A 215 2.00 12.34 -4.52
N LEU A 216 2.82 12.40 -5.56
CA LEU A 216 2.66 13.35 -6.67
C LEU A 216 1.36 13.08 -7.45
N LEU A 217 1.07 11.80 -7.73
CA LEU A 217 -0.19 11.40 -8.35
C LEU A 217 -1.38 11.81 -7.47
N LEU A 218 -1.34 11.50 -6.18
CA LEU A 218 -2.40 11.86 -5.24
C LEU A 218 -2.61 13.38 -5.17
N ALA A 219 -1.54 14.18 -5.19
CA ALA A 219 -1.65 15.63 -5.24
C ALA A 219 -2.43 16.10 -6.49
N ALA A 220 -2.12 15.55 -7.66
CA ALA A 220 -2.86 15.85 -8.89
C ALA A 220 -4.32 15.41 -8.82
N GLN A 221 -4.61 14.25 -8.23
CA GLN A 221 -5.99 13.78 -8.00
C GLN A 221 -6.78 14.71 -7.08
N ILE A 222 -6.15 15.23 -6.02
CA ILE A 222 -6.74 16.22 -5.11
C ILE A 222 -7.06 17.52 -5.86
N ASP A 223 -6.14 17.99 -6.72
CA ASP A 223 -6.36 19.20 -7.53
C ASP A 223 -7.53 19.05 -8.50
N ILE A 224 -7.56 17.96 -9.26
CA ILE A 224 -8.68 17.64 -10.17
C ILE A 224 -10.00 17.59 -9.40
N ALA A 225 -10.05 16.82 -8.30
CA ALA A 225 -11.28 16.62 -7.54
C ALA A 225 -11.79 17.91 -6.88
N SER A 226 -10.89 18.83 -6.53
CA SER A 226 -11.24 20.14 -5.95
C SER A 226 -11.47 21.24 -7.00
N GLY A 227 -11.38 20.93 -8.29
CA GLY A 227 -11.55 21.88 -9.38
C GLY A 227 -10.41 22.89 -9.53
N ARG A 228 -9.23 22.57 -9.00
CA ARG A 228 -8.01 23.39 -9.15
C ARG A 228 -7.20 22.93 -10.36
N GLU A 229 -6.40 23.85 -10.86
CA GLU A 229 -5.44 23.55 -11.92
C GLU A 229 -4.33 22.62 -11.40
N ILE A 230 -3.97 21.65 -12.23
CA ILE A 230 -2.91 20.69 -11.94
C ILE A 230 -1.58 21.33 -12.34
N ASP A 231 -0.55 21.21 -11.51
CA ASP A 231 0.82 21.51 -11.93
C ASP A 231 1.32 20.43 -12.93
N PRO A 232 1.56 20.76 -14.22
CA PRO A 232 2.04 19.79 -15.20
C PRO A 232 3.43 19.22 -14.88
N GLU A 233 4.25 19.91 -14.08
CA GLU A 233 5.54 19.41 -13.61
C GLU A 233 5.35 18.26 -12.60
N HIS A 234 4.31 18.30 -11.75
CA HIS A 234 4.02 17.20 -10.82
C HIS A 234 3.72 15.89 -11.57
N LEU A 235 2.88 15.94 -12.60
CA LEU A 235 2.56 14.75 -13.40
C LEU A 235 3.76 14.24 -14.21
N ARG A 236 4.56 15.15 -14.80
CA ARG A 236 5.80 14.77 -15.50
C ARG A 236 6.80 14.11 -14.54
N THR A 237 6.98 14.67 -13.35
CA THR A 237 7.86 14.11 -12.31
C THR A 237 7.35 12.73 -11.85
N ALA A 238 6.05 12.61 -11.55
CA ALA A 238 5.43 11.33 -11.17
C ALA A 238 5.67 10.26 -12.24
N ARG A 239 5.42 10.59 -13.52
CA ARG A 239 5.64 9.67 -14.65
C ARG A 239 7.12 9.27 -14.78
N SER A 240 8.04 10.23 -14.66
CA SER A 240 9.48 9.95 -14.74
C SER A 240 9.95 9.00 -13.62
N ILE A 241 9.52 9.26 -12.38
CA ILE A 241 9.86 8.40 -11.24
C ILE A 241 9.23 7.02 -11.43
N ALA A 242 7.94 6.93 -11.78
CA ALA A 242 7.23 5.67 -12.00
C ALA A 242 7.91 4.82 -13.10
N TYR A 243 8.32 5.46 -14.20
CA TYR A 243 9.04 4.81 -15.29
C TYR A 243 10.38 4.23 -14.81
N HIS A 244 11.20 5.02 -14.13
CA HIS A 244 12.48 4.55 -13.60
C HIS A 244 12.33 3.51 -12.50
N CYS A 245 11.21 3.53 -11.77
CA CYS A 245 10.93 2.51 -10.77
C CYS A 245 10.41 1.20 -11.39
N GLY A 246 9.94 1.22 -12.63
CA GLY A 246 9.18 0.11 -13.22
C GLY A 246 7.82 -0.09 -12.55
N ALA A 247 7.18 1.00 -12.11
CA ALA A 247 5.86 1.00 -11.48
C ALA A 247 4.77 1.05 -12.56
N THR A 248 4.55 -0.07 -13.25
CA THR A 248 3.66 -0.16 -14.42
C THR A 248 2.22 0.24 -14.12
N ALA A 249 1.63 -0.20 -13.00
CA ALA A 249 0.26 0.20 -12.65
C ALA A 249 0.15 1.69 -12.31
N LEU A 250 1.23 2.28 -11.79
CA LEU A 250 1.26 3.71 -11.52
C LEU A 250 1.33 4.51 -12.84
N LEU A 251 2.08 4.03 -13.84
CA LEU A 251 2.11 4.61 -15.17
C LEU A 251 0.73 4.56 -15.83
N ASP A 252 0.07 3.41 -15.79
CA ASP A 252 -1.27 3.24 -16.36
C ASP A 252 -2.26 4.25 -15.73
N ARG A 253 -2.25 4.38 -14.39
CA ARG A 253 -3.06 5.38 -13.67
C ARG A 253 -2.72 6.83 -14.04
N ILE A 254 -1.46 7.12 -14.35
CA ILE A 254 -1.03 8.45 -14.79
C ILE A 254 -1.53 8.74 -16.22
N ASP A 255 -1.48 7.74 -17.09
CA ASP A 255 -1.91 7.86 -18.48
C ASP A 255 -3.44 7.95 -18.61
N ASP A 256 -4.18 7.29 -17.71
CA ASP A 256 -5.65 7.36 -17.63
C ASP A 256 -6.18 8.69 -17.08
N MET A 257 -5.34 9.47 -16.39
CA MET A 257 -5.74 10.83 -16.00
C MET A 257 -5.85 11.70 -17.24
N GLN A 258 -7.08 11.94 -17.66
CA GLN A 258 -7.44 12.92 -18.68
C GLN A 258 -7.05 14.32 -18.19
N VAL A 259 -5.79 14.70 -18.37
CA VAL A 259 -5.41 16.12 -18.37
C VAL A 259 -6.11 16.72 -19.59
N PRO A 260 -7.00 17.70 -19.43
CA PRO A 260 -7.55 18.42 -20.57
C PRO A 260 -6.34 19.00 -21.33
N CYS A 261 -6.07 18.45 -22.51
CA CYS A 261 -5.07 19.03 -23.39
C CYS A 261 -5.52 20.46 -23.68
N GLU A 262 -4.73 21.45 -23.25
CA GLU A 262 -4.98 22.85 -23.54
C GLU A 262 -5.31 22.99 -25.03
N ARG A 263 -6.49 23.52 -25.35
CA ARG A 263 -6.87 23.93 -26.70
C ARG A 263 -6.39 25.34 -26.96
#